data_AF-D0KPT5-F1
#
_entry.id   AF-D0KPT5-F1
#
_cell.length_a   1.000
_cell.length_b   1.000
_cell.length_c   1.000
_cell.angle_alpha   90.00
_cell.angle_beta   90.00
_cell.angle_gamma   90.00
#
_symmetry.space_group_name_H-M   'P 1'
#
loop_
_entity.id
_entity.type
_entity.pdbx_description
1 polymer ?
#
loop_
_entity_poly.entity_id
_entity_poly.type
_entity_poly.pdbx_seq_one_letter_code
_entity_poly.pdbx_strand_id
1 'polypeptide(L)'
;MNKLYIIIVPIIVIIVVGVIGGAIYLHHQSPNVKTSSITVTTNETTTLMSITTNTVPTTVTPTTSSIPQLIYVTSSASSPTPVYLNNSTVPSFYLEVNMWNAKTWNGNYTMVFNPLTRTLSVSFNLTQVNPLQWTNGYPEIYVGRKPWDTSYAGNIFPMRIGNMTPFMVSFYINLTKLDPSINFDIASDAWIVRPQIAFSPGTAPGNGDIEIMVWLFSQNLQPAGQQVGEVVIPIYINHTLVNATFQVWKMKNVPWGGWEYIAFRPDGWKVTNGYVAYEPNLFIKALNNFASYNITNYYLTDWEFGTEWGTMTSNGTAYFSWTISNFYETLL
;
A
#
# COMPACT_ATOMS: atom_id res chain seq x y z
N MET A 1 17.29 -3.14 31.28
CA MET A 1 18.07 -4.16 30.54
C MET A 1 17.38 -4.38 29.22
N ASN A 2 17.84 -3.74 28.14
CA ASN A 2 17.23 -3.86 26.81
C ASN A 2 17.72 -5.15 26.16
N LYS A 3 16.79 -6.05 25.81
CA LYS A 3 17.09 -7.28 25.07
C LYS A 3 17.01 -6.99 23.58
N LEU A 4 18.13 -7.10 22.88
CA LEU A 4 18.21 -7.05 21.42
C LEU A 4 17.87 -8.44 20.86
N TYR A 5 16.85 -8.53 20.00
CA TYR A 5 16.49 -9.78 19.31
C TYR A 5 16.93 -9.70 17.85
N ILE A 6 17.92 -10.51 17.47
CA ILE A 6 18.42 -10.62 16.09
C ILE A 6 17.71 -11.82 15.44
N ILE A 7 16.96 -11.58 14.37
CA ILE A 7 16.37 -12.65 13.55
C ILE A 7 17.28 -12.88 12.33
N ILE A 8 17.91 -14.05 12.25
CA ILE A 8 18.71 -14.48 11.09
C ILE A 8 17.82 -15.36 10.19
N VAL A 9 17.63 -14.97 8.93
CA VAL A 9 16.84 -15.73 7.92
C VAL A 9 17.77 -16.18 6.78
N PRO A 10 17.58 -17.37 6.15
CA PRO A 10 18.48 -17.87 5.12
C PRO A 10 18.38 -17.07 3.81
N ILE A 11 19.54 -16.70 3.26
CA ILE A 11 19.77 -15.69 2.20
C ILE A 11 19.42 -16.15 0.76
N ILE A 12 18.95 -17.38 0.54
CA ILE A 12 19.05 -18.01 -0.79
C ILE A 12 17.89 -17.68 -1.76
N VAL A 13 16.71 -17.26 -1.29
CA VAL A 13 15.53 -17.06 -2.18
C VAL A 13 15.41 -15.63 -2.75
N ILE A 14 16.10 -14.65 -2.17
CA ILE A 14 15.83 -13.23 -2.43
C ILE A 14 16.55 -12.68 -3.68
N ILE A 15 17.63 -13.33 -4.13
CA ILE A 15 18.41 -12.87 -5.29
C ILE A 15 17.62 -12.98 -6.61
N VAL A 16 16.65 -13.91 -6.70
CA VAL A 16 15.87 -14.11 -7.94
C VAL A 16 14.87 -12.97 -8.17
N VAL A 17 14.31 -12.37 -7.11
CA VAL A 17 13.30 -11.30 -7.21
C VAL A 17 13.92 -9.96 -7.64
N GLY A 18 15.14 -9.65 -7.17
CA GLY A 18 15.87 -8.44 -7.57
C GLY A 18 16.20 -8.40 -9.08
N VAL A 19 16.43 -9.57 -9.68
CA VAL A 19 16.70 -9.69 -11.13
C VAL A 19 15.42 -9.51 -11.96
N ILE A 20 14.27 -9.99 -11.47
CA ILE A 20 12.98 -9.85 -12.17
C ILE A 20 12.49 -8.38 -12.14
N GLY A 21 12.65 -7.68 -11.02
CA GLY A 21 12.32 -6.25 -10.93
C GLY A 21 13.16 -5.36 -11.86
N GLY A 22 14.44 -5.68 -12.05
CA GLY A 22 15.32 -4.98 -13.00
C GLY A 22 15.00 -5.28 -14.47
N ALA A 23 14.60 -6.51 -14.80
CA ALA A 23 14.26 -6.91 -16.17
C ALA A 23 12.96 -6.27 -16.68
N ILE A 24 11.97 -6.06 -15.80
CA ILE A 24 10.71 -5.38 -16.15
C ILE A 24 10.94 -3.89 -16.44
N TYR A 25 11.90 -3.24 -15.76
CA TYR A 25 12.21 -1.83 -15.99
C TYR A 25 12.96 -1.59 -17.31
N LEU A 26 13.82 -2.52 -17.75
CA LEU A 26 14.56 -2.40 -19.01
C LEU A 26 13.68 -2.60 -20.26
N HIS A 27 12.50 -3.22 -20.14
CA HIS A 27 11.60 -3.46 -21.28
C HIS A 27 10.67 -2.28 -21.62
N HIS A 28 10.69 -1.19 -20.83
CA HIS A 28 9.86 0.00 -21.04
C HIS A 28 10.57 1.18 -21.71
N GLN A 29 11.76 0.99 -22.27
CA GLN A 29 12.33 1.96 -23.21
C GLN A 29 11.75 1.76 -24.62
N SER A 30 10.95 2.75 -25.02
CA SER A 30 10.36 3.04 -26.34
C SER A 30 10.88 2.19 -27.53
N PRO A 31 10.02 1.42 -28.23
CA PRO A 31 10.43 0.77 -29.46
C PRO A 31 10.51 1.80 -30.60
N ASN A 32 11.73 2.16 -30.98
CA ASN A 32 11.99 2.76 -32.29
C ASN A 32 11.56 1.77 -33.39
N VAL A 33 10.59 2.19 -34.19
CA VAL A 33 10.05 1.46 -35.34
C VAL A 33 11.17 1.16 -36.35
N LYS A 34 11.39 -0.13 -36.65
CA LYS A 34 12.04 -0.57 -37.88
C LYS A 34 11.18 -1.65 -38.55
N THR A 35 10.58 -1.28 -39.66
CA THR A 35 9.85 -2.17 -40.56
C THR A 35 10.83 -3.12 -41.25
N SER A 36 10.53 -4.41 -41.27
CA SER A 36 11.21 -5.39 -42.12
C SER A 36 10.15 -6.21 -42.85
N SER A 37 10.12 -6.08 -44.17
CA SER A 37 9.28 -6.87 -45.07
C SER A 37 10.00 -8.16 -45.45
N ILE A 38 9.35 -9.31 -45.26
CA ILE A 38 9.84 -10.60 -45.76
C ILE A 38 8.99 -10.97 -46.98
N THR A 39 9.65 -11.08 -48.13
CA THR A 39 9.07 -11.63 -49.37
C THR A 39 9.38 -13.12 -49.41
N VAL A 40 8.37 -13.97 -49.54
CA VAL A 40 8.55 -15.40 -49.83
C VAL A 40 7.95 -15.70 -51.19
N THR A 41 8.82 -16.12 -52.12
CA THR A 41 8.46 -16.60 -53.45
C THR A 41 8.66 -18.11 -53.47
N THR A 42 7.64 -18.88 -53.84
CA THR A 42 7.83 -20.25 -54.34
C THR A 42 6.85 -20.51 -55.48
N ASN A 43 7.44 -20.94 -56.60
CA ASN A 43 6.76 -21.38 -57.82
C ASN A 43 6.15 -22.78 -57.62
N GLU A 44 4.92 -22.97 -58.12
CA GLU A 44 4.49 -24.01 -59.07
C GLU A 44 3.07 -24.56 -58.82
N THR A 45 2.42 -24.79 -59.96
CA THR A 45 1.19 -25.58 -60.22
C THR A 45 -0.18 -24.93 -59.94
N THR A 46 -0.73 -24.34 -61.00
CA THR A 46 -2.10 -23.82 -61.10
C THR A 46 -3.11 -24.97 -61.17
N THR A 47 -3.95 -25.11 -60.15
CA THR A 47 -5.21 -25.89 -60.22
C THR A 47 -6.36 -24.94 -59.94
N LEU A 48 -7.19 -24.67 -60.95
CA LEU A 48 -8.40 -23.84 -60.81
C LEU A 48 -9.48 -24.65 -60.10
N MET A 49 -9.61 -24.47 -58.78
CA MET A 49 -10.82 -24.80 -58.04
C MET A 49 -11.57 -23.51 -57.71
N SER A 50 -12.75 -23.35 -58.28
CA SER A 50 -13.70 -22.30 -57.94
C SER A 50 -14.33 -22.60 -56.57
N ILE A 51 -13.69 -22.12 -55.51
CA ILE A 51 -14.26 -22.12 -54.16
C ILE A 51 -15.08 -20.83 -54.01
N THR A 52 -16.40 -20.97 -53.93
CA THR A 52 -17.29 -19.89 -53.53
C THR A 52 -17.08 -19.62 -52.04
N THR A 53 -16.23 -18.63 -51.73
CA THR A 53 -16.04 -18.15 -50.36
C THR A 53 -17.22 -17.23 -50.01
N ASN A 54 -18.13 -17.73 -49.18
CA ASN A 54 -19.07 -16.86 -48.48
C ASN A 54 -18.27 -15.99 -47.52
N THR A 55 -17.97 -14.76 -47.94
CA THR A 55 -17.42 -13.73 -47.06
C THR A 55 -18.53 -13.29 -46.10
N VAL A 56 -18.62 -13.96 -44.95
CA VAL A 56 -19.30 -13.39 -43.79
C VAL A 56 -18.54 -12.10 -43.45
N PRO A 57 -19.18 -10.92 -43.44
CA PRO A 57 -18.52 -9.72 -42.97
C PRO A 57 -18.24 -9.92 -41.49
N THR A 58 -17.01 -10.29 -41.14
CA THR A 58 -16.53 -10.16 -39.76
C THR A 58 -16.44 -8.66 -39.51
N THR A 59 -17.49 -8.10 -38.93
CA THR A 59 -17.42 -6.79 -38.28
C THR A 59 -16.41 -6.94 -37.15
N VAL A 60 -15.15 -6.66 -37.44
CA VAL A 60 -14.16 -6.41 -36.40
C VAL A 60 -14.58 -5.08 -35.80
N THR A 61 -15.42 -5.13 -34.78
CA THR A 61 -15.69 -3.95 -33.96
C THR A 61 -14.33 -3.53 -33.42
N PRO A 62 -13.81 -2.34 -33.78
CA PRO A 62 -12.62 -1.84 -33.12
C PRO A 62 -13.00 -1.71 -31.64
N THR A 63 -12.45 -2.57 -30.79
CA THR A 63 -12.44 -2.31 -29.36
C THR A 63 -11.61 -1.06 -29.21
N THR A 64 -12.29 0.08 -29.10
CA THR A 64 -11.68 1.33 -28.68
C THR A 64 -11.08 1.04 -27.31
N SER A 65 -9.76 0.82 -27.25
CA SER A 65 -9.01 0.84 -26.01
C SER A 65 -9.14 2.26 -25.48
N SER A 66 -10.18 2.50 -24.67
CA SER A 66 -10.36 3.77 -24.00
C SER A 66 -9.12 3.98 -23.15
N ILE A 67 -8.39 5.06 -23.41
CA ILE A 67 -7.25 5.45 -22.58
C ILE A 67 -7.74 5.44 -21.12
N PRO A 68 -7.10 4.68 -20.22
CA PRO A 68 -7.49 4.61 -18.82
C PRO A 68 -7.59 6.01 -18.23
N GLN A 69 -8.78 6.38 -17.77
CA GLN A 69 -9.03 7.71 -17.20
C GLN A 69 -8.41 7.81 -15.80
N LEU A 70 -8.02 9.03 -15.43
CA LEU A 70 -7.61 9.33 -14.06
C LEU A 70 -8.77 9.07 -13.11
N ILE A 71 -8.47 8.46 -11.96
CA ILE A 71 -9.45 8.17 -10.91
C ILE A 71 -9.30 9.24 -9.84
N TYR A 72 -10.33 10.06 -9.66
CA TYR A 72 -10.37 11.10 -8.63
C TYR A 72 -11.12 10.58 -7.41
N VAL A 73 -10.50 10.69 -6.23
CA VAL A 73 -11.16 10.39 -4.96
C VAL A 73 -11.79 11.68 -4.45
N THR A 74 -13.12 11.73 -4.48
CA THR A 74 -13.87 12.97 -4.24
C THR A 74 -14.40 13.10 -2.81
N SER A 75 -14.54 11.99 -2.08
CA SER A 75 -14.98 12.01 -0.70
C SER A 75 -13.82 12.24 0.25
N SER A 76 -13.98 13.16 1.20
CA SER A 76 -13.04 13.39 2.30
C SER A 76 -13.20 12.39 3.43
N ALA A 77 -14.41 11.83 3.59
CA ALA A 77 -14.70 10.82 4.60
C ALA A 77 -14.05 9.47 4.24
N SER A 78 -14.08 8.54 5.19
CA SER A 78 -13.71 7.13 4.98
C SER A 78 -14.73 6.47 4.04
N SER A 79 -14.49 6.64 2.74
CA SER A 79 -15.39 6.28 1.64
C SER A 79 -14.54 5.74 0.49
N PRO A 80 -14.28 4.43 0.49
CA PRO A 80 -13.33 3.80 -0.42
C PRO A 80 -13.70 3.95 -1.89
N THR A 81 -12.74 4.36 -2.71
CA THR A 81 -12.84 4.38 -4.17
C THR A 81 -12.11 3.19 -4.77
N PRO A 82 -12.80 2.26 -5.46
CA PRO A 82 -12.16 1.06 -6.01
C PRO A 82 -11.28 1.40 -7.23
N VAL A 83 -10.14 0.73 -7.33
CA VAL A 83 -9.25 0.77 -8.49
C VAL A 83 -9.23 -0.59 -9.15
N TYR A 84 -9.63 -0.65 -10.42
CA TYR A 84 -9.59 -1.86 -11.23
C TYR A 84 -8.42 -1.79 -12.20
N LEU A 85 -7.47 -2.72 -12.08
CA LEU A 85 -6.38 -2.88 -13.03
C LEU A 85 -6.59 -4.13 -13.89
N ASN A 86 -5.98 -4.16 -15.07
CA ASN A 86 -5.91 -5.34 -15.96
C ASN A 86 -7.29 -5.96 -16.30
N ASN A 87 -8.34 -5.15 -16.42
CA ASN A 87 -9.72 -5.60 -16.67
C ASN A 87 -10.26 -6.57 -15.59
N SER A 88 -9.73 -6.51 -14.36
CA SER A 88 -10.24 -7.28 -13.23
C SER A 88 -11.65 -6.84 -12.84
N THR A 89 -12.50 -7.79 -12.45
CA THR A 89 -13.81 -7.54 -11.82
C THR A 89 -13.70 -7.36 -10.30
N VAL A 90 -12.56 -7.71 -9.72
CA VAL A 90 -12.21 -7.48 -8.31
C VAL A 90 -11.30 -6.24 -8.24
N PRO A 91 -11.58 -5.27 -7.35
CA PRO A 91 -10.68 -4.14 -7.15
C PRO A 91 -9.27 -4.63 -6.83
N SER A 92 -8.27 -4.07 -7.50
CA SER A 92 -6.86 -4.29 -7.19
C SER A 92 -6.51 -3.62 -5.87
N PHE A 93 -7.01 -2.40 -5.67
CA PHE A 93 -6.81 -1.59 -4.46
C PHE A 93 -8.06 -0.75 -4.19
N TYR A 94 -8.11 -0.19 -2.99
CA TYR A 94 -8.98 0.92 -2.65
C TYR A 94 -8.15 2.15 -2.30
N LEU A 95 -8.73 3.31 -2.55
CA LEU A 95 -8.16 4.62 -2.24
C LEU A 95 -9.10 5.38 -1.32
N GLU A 96 -8.56 6.01 -0.28
CA GLU A 96 -9.33 6.84 0.63
C GLU A 96 -8.56 8.09 1.02
N VAL A 97 -9.22 9.25 1.01
CA VAL A 97 -8.66 10.48 1.60
C VAL A 97 -8.66 10.37 3.13
N ASN A 98 -9.62 9.60 3.67
CA ASN A 98 -9.76 9.20 5.07
C ASN A 98 -9.47 10.33 6.07
N MET A 99 -10.18 11.45 5.95
CA MET A 99 -10.15 12.56 6.92
C MET A 99 -11.04 12.24 8.13
N TRP A 100 -10.86 11.06 8.73
CA TRP A 100 -11.78 10.51 9.74
C TRP A 100 -12.01 11.45 10.94
N ASN A 101 -11.01 12.24 11.32
CA ASN A 101 -11.09 13.14 12.46
C ASN A 101 -11.32 14.61 12.09
N ALA A 102 -10.90 15.07 10.91
CA ALA A 102 -11.16 16.45 10.48
C ALA A 102 -12.65 16.60 10.11
N LYS A 103 -13.37 17.46 10.83
CA LYS A 103 -14.81 17.68 10.63
C LYS A 103 -15.12 18.90 9.77
N THR A 104 -14.33 19.96 9.90
CA THR A 104 -14.45 21.19 9.10
C THR A 104 -13.06 21.72 8.76
N TRP A 105 -12.93 22.38 7.59
CA TRP A 105 -11.69 23.00 7.13
C TRP A 105 -12.01 23.98 6.00
N ASN A 106 -11.05 24.87 5.70
CA ASN A 106 -11.00 25.64 4.47
C ASN A 106 -9.90 25.10 3.56
N GLY A 107 -9.98 25.42 2.27
CA GLY A 107 -9.00 25.02 1.27
C GLY A 107 -9.38 23.72 0.57
N ASN A 108 -8.41 23.11 -0.11
CA ASN A 108 -8.65 21.97 -1.00
C ASN A 108 -7.68 20.82 -0.71
N TYR A 109 -8.15 19.61 -0.94
CA TYR A 109 -7.31 18.43 -1.11
C TYR A 109 -7.51 17.85 -2.52
N THR A 110 -6.52 17.09 -2.97
CA THR A 110 -6.56 16.35 -4.22
C THR A 110 -5.97 14.97 -3.96
N MET A 111 -6.72 13.93 -4.33
CA MET A 111 -6.22 12.56 -4.40
C MET A 111 -6.60 11.97 -5.76
N VAL A 112 -5.58 11.61 -6.54
CA VAL A 112 -5.75 11.17 -7.93
C VAL A 112 -4.87 9.98 -8.21
N PHE A 113 -5.45 8.94 -8.77
CA PHE A 113 -4.72 7.77 -9.25
C PHE A 113 -4.66 7.76 -10.78
N ASN A 114 -3.45 7.61 -11.29
CA ASN A 114 -3.19 7.39 -12.71
C ASN A 114 -2.97 5.89 -12.95
N PRO A 115 -3.92 5.17 -13.57
CA PRO A 115 -3.80 3.75 -13.86
C PRO A 115 -2.72 3.41 -14.89
N LEU A 116 -2.37 4.33 -15.80
CA LEU A 116 -1.31 4.11 -16.79
C LEU A 116 0.07 4.05 -16.14
N THR A 117 0.34 4.95 -15.20
CA THR A 117 1.64 5.04 -14.50
C THR A 117 1.61 4.39 -13.13
N ARG A 118 0.48 3.76 -12.75
CA ARG A 118 0.21 3.20 -11.40
C ARG A 118 0.66 4.14 -10.28
N THR A 119 0.27 5.41 -10.40
CA THR A 119 0.72 6.46 -9.50
C THR A 119 -0.45 7.09 -8.77
N LEU A 120 -0.42 7.03 -7.44
CA LEU A 120 -1.30 7.80 -6.57
C LEU A 120 -0.62 9.12 -6.22
N SER A 121 -1.32 10.24 -6.42
CA SER A 121 -0.87 11.57 -6.04
C SER A 121 -1.81 12.15 -5.01
N VAL A 122 -1.25 12.67 -3.92
CA VAL A 122 -1.99 13.28 -2.82
C VAL A 122 -1.43 14.66 -2.52
N SER A 123 -2.31 15.65 -2.37
CA SER A 123 -1.95 17.03 -2.04
C SER A 123 -3.02 17.64 -1.15
N PHE A 124 -2.60 18.24 -0.05
CA PHE A 124 -3.44 18.94 0.90
C PHE A 124 -2.97 20.38 1.02
N ASN A 125 -3.90 21.33 0.95
CA ASN A 125 -3.69 22.73 1.27
C ASN A 125 -4.91 23.21 2.06
N LEU A 126 -4.93 22.86 3.34
CA LEU A 126 -6.02 23.11 4.25
C LEU A 126 -5.62 24.12 5.32
N THR A 127 -6.59 24.93 5.75
CA THR A 127 -6.48 25.84 6.90
C THR A 127 -7.73 25.73 7.76
N GLN A 128 -7.67 26.20 9.00
CA GLN A 128 -8.80 26.14 9.95
C GLN A 128 -9.37 24.71 10.09
N VAL A 129 -8.50 23.70 10.03
CA VAL A 129 -8.88 22.31 10.27
C VAL A 129 -9.38 22.18 11.71
N ASN A 130 -10.56 21.61 11.89
CA ASN A 130 -11.18 21.39 13.19
C ASN A 130 -11.94 20.06 13.20
N PRO A 131 -11.91 19.29 14.30
CA PRO A 131 -11.13 19.49 15.52
C PRO A 131 -9.62 19.41 15.28
N LEU A 132 -8.87 20.16 16.08
CA LEU A 132 -7.42 20.01 16.20
C LEU A 132 -7.15 18.77 17.04
N GLN A 133 -6.60 17.72 16.42
CA GLN A 133 -6.34 16.44 17.06
C GLN A 133 -4.93 15.98 16.72
N TRP A 134 -4.44 14.96 17.43
CA TRP A 134 -3.07 14.46 17.24
C TRP A 134 -2.84 13.99 15.81
N THR A 135 -3.79 13.20 15.29
CA THR A 135 -3.96 12.87 13.87
C THR A 135 -5.39 13.20 13.43
N ASN A 136 -5.50 13.71 12.21
CA ASN A 136 -6.70 14.27 11.60
C ASN A 136 -7.24 13.41 10.45
N GLY A 137 -6.37 12.62 9.82
CA GLY A 137 -6.72 11.70 8.75
C GLY A 137 -5.53 10.85 8.33
N TYR A 138 -5.79 9.91 7.43
CA TYR A 138 -4.82 8.95 6.91
C TYR A 138 -5.09 8.67 5.42
N PRO A 139 -4.84 9.64 4.50
CA PRO A 139 -4.99 9.41 3.07
C PRO A 139 -4.12 8.23 2.63
N GLU A 140 -4.73 7.28 1.95
CA GLU A 140 -4.18 5.93 1.84
C GLU A 140 -4.59 5.20 0.55
N ILE A 141 -3.80 4.17 0.26
CA ILE A 141 -4.09 3.07 -0.64
C ILE A 141 -4.03 1.78 0.17
N TYR A 142 -4.99 0.88 -0.02
CA TYR A 142 -4.97 -0.41 0.68
C TYR A 142 -5.44 -1.56 -0.19
N VAL A 143 -5.09 -2.77 0.25
CA VAL A 143 -5.59 -4.05 -0.23
C VAL A 143 -6.27 -4.81 0.91
N GLY A 144 -7.02 -5.85 0.56
CA GLY A 144 -7.69 -6.69 1.52
C GLY A 144 -8.94 -6.02 2.03
N ARG A 145 -9.22 -6.21 3.31
CA ARG A 145 -10.46 -5.82 3.96
C ARG A 145 -10.17 -4.94 5.16
N LYS A 146 -10.36 -3.63 5.01
CA LYS A 146 -10.37 -2.73 6.15
C LYS A 146 -11.52 -3.11 7.09
N PRO A 147 -11.29 -3.33 8.40
CA PRO A 147 -12.36 -3.79 9.29
C PRO A 147 -13.41 -2.70 9.58
N TRP A 148 -13.09 -1.44 9.24
CA TRP A 148 -13.94 -0.27 9.42
C TRP A 148 -15.07 -0.14 8.39
N ASP A 149 -15.01 -0.90 7.30
CA ASP A 149 -16.00 -0.85 6.22
C ASP A 149 -16.33 -2.25 5.67
N THR A 150 -17.05 -2.29 4.55
CA THR A 150 -17.46 -3.51 3.86
C THR A 150 -16.71 -3.78 2.55
N SER A 151 -15.70 -2.98 2.24
CA SER A 151 -14.94 -3.03 1.00
C SER A 151 -13.87 -4.13 1.02
N TYR A 152 -13.55 -4.66 -0.15
CA TYR A 152 -12.59 -5.74 -0.31
C TYR A 152 -11.81 -5.65 -1.62
N ALA A 153 -10.49 -5.57 -1.52
CA ALA A 153 -9.57 -5.55 -2.65
C ALA A 153 -8.60 -6.74 -2.62
N GLY A 154 -8.13 -7.14 -3.80
CA GLY A 154 -7.17 -8.23 -3.94
C GLY A 154 -7.77 -9.62 -3.69
N ASN A 155 -6.94 -10.59 -3.36
CA ASN A 155 -7.35 -11.99 -3.21
C ASN A 155 -6.57 -12.79 -2.16
N ILE A 156 -5.61 -12.17 -1.47
CA ILE A 156 -4.75 -12.87 -0.49
C ILE A 156 -5.27 -12.74 0.95
N PHE A 157 -6.11 -11.74 1.23
CA PHE A 157 -6.66 -11.47 2.56
C PHE A 157 -8.08 -12.03 2.75
N PRO A 158 -8.53 -12.28 3.99
CA PRO A 158 -7.75 -12.24 5.23
C PRO A 158 -6.83 -13.47 5.37
N MET A 159 -5.61 -13.28 5.88
CA MET A 159 -4.62 -14.35 6.08
C MET A 159 -4.54 -14.76 7.54
N ARG A 160 -4.66 -16.06 7.82
CA ARG A 160 -4.45 -16.58 9.18
C ARG A 160 -2.98 -16.49 9.56
N ILE A 161 -2.67 -15.83 10.68
CA ILE A 161 -1.29 -15.58 11.14
C ILE A 161 -0.48 -16.88 11.27
N GLY A 162 -1.06 -17.92 11.85
CA GLY A 162 -0.38 -19.20 12.07
C GLY A 162 0.00 -19.97 10.80
N ASN A 163 -0.50 -19.58 9.63
CA ASN A 163 -0.18 -20.23 8.34
C ASN A 163 -0.14 -19.20 7.20
N MET A 164 0.42 -18.02 7.49
CA MET A 164 0.43 -16.91 6.55
C MET A 164 1.46 -17.16 5.44
N THR A 165 1.00 -17.12 4.19
CA THR A 165 1.89 -17.12 3.02
C THR A 165 2.71 -15.83 3.02
N PRO A 166 4.04 -15.89 2.85
CA PRO A 166 4.85 -14.70 2.71
C PRO A 166 4.46 -13.85 1.50
N PHE A 167 4.49 -12.54 1.67
CA PHE A 167 4.26 -11.58 0.60
C PHE A 167 5.18 -10.38 0.74
N MET A 168 5.45 -9.71 -0.37
CA MET A 168 6.26 -8.51 -0.45
C MET A 168 5.36 -7.33 -0.76
N VAL A 169 5.55 -6.24 -0.02
CA VAL A 169 4.99 -4.92 -0.34
C VAL A 169 6.12 -4.10 -0.94
N SER A 170 5.89 -3.43 -2.08
CA SER A 170 6.86 -2.53 -2.67
C SER A 170 6.24 -1.32 -3.35
N PHE A 171 6.97 -0.21 -3.32
CA PHE A 171 6.56 1.05 -3.94
C PHE A 171 7.72 2.05 -4.01
N TYR A 172 7.56 3.08 -4.83
CA TYR A 172 8.37 4.30 -4.77
C TYR A 172 7.56 5.42 -4.13
N ILE A 173 8.05 6.00 -3.05
CA ILE A 173 7.46 7.17 -2.38
C ILE A 173 8.25 8.43 -2.72
N ASN A 174 7.55 9.55 -2.88
CA ASN A 174 8.16 10.87 -3.08
C ASN A 174 7.33 11.94 -2.37
N LEU A 175 7.83 12.42 -1.24
CA LEU A 175 7.26 13.52 -0.46
C LEU A 175 7.83 14.84 -1.00
N THR A 176 6.97 15.59 -1.69
CA THR A 176 7.36 16.81 -2.42
C THR A 176 7.12 18.09 -1.62
N LYS A 177 6.16 18.07 -0.69
CA LYS A 177 5.83 19.20 0.19
C LYS A 177 5.49 18.69 1.58
N LEU A 178 6.00 19.37 2.59
CA LEU A 178 5.65 19.14 3.99
C LEU A 178 5.86 20.42 4.79
N ASP A 179 4.80 20.93 5.41
CA ASP A 179 4.90 21.97 6.44
C ASP A 179 5.71 21.43 7.64
N PRO A 180 6.80 22.08 8.07
CA PRO A 180 7.60 21.60 9.19
C PRO A 180 6.87 21.62 10.55
N SER A 181 5.76 22.35 10.65
CA SER A 181 4.97 22.48 11.89
C SER A 181 3.91 21.40 12.06
N ILE A 182 3.56 20.66 11.00
CA ILE A 182 2.49 19.65 11.06
C ILE A 182 2.99 18.36 11.72
N ASN A 183 2.08 17.64 12.40
CA ASN A 183 2.29 16.24 12.76
C ASN A 183 2.13 15.40 11.49
N PHE A 184 3.08 14.52 11.22
CA PHE A 184 3.08 13.73 9.99
C PHE A 184 3.83 12.41 10.16
N ASP A 185 3.37 11.36 9.49
CA ASP A 185 4.18 10.18 9.22
C ASP A 185 4.02 9.69 7.78
N ILE A 186 4.84 8.71 7.42
CA ILE A 186 4.61 7.83 6.27
C ILE A 186 4.61 6.44 6.84
N ALA A 187 3.49 5.75 6.76
CA ALA A 187 3.29 4.48 7.44
C ALA A 187 2.45 3.52 6.62
N SER A 188 2.72 2.24 6.82
CA SER A 188 1.70 1.22 6.63
C SER A 188 0.94 0.98 7.93
N ASP A 189 -0.34 0.68 7.78
CA ASP A 189 -1.27 0.26 8.84
C ASP A 189 -1.91 -1.07 8.41
N ALA A 190 -2.28 -1.91 9.37
CA ALA A 190 -3.00 -3.14 9.11
C ALA A 190 -3.65 -3.67 10.40
N TRP A 191 -4.68 -4.49 10.21
CA TRP A 191 -5.44 -5.04 11.32
C TRP A 191 -5.22 -6.55 11.47
N ILE A 192 -4.83 -6.95 12.68
CA ILE A 192 -4.73 -8.35 13.10
C ILE A 192 -5.87 -8.62 14.08
N VAL A 193 -6.90 -9.30 13.59
CA VAL A 193 -8.18 -9.42 14.32
C VAL A 193 -8.59 -10.86 14.57
N ARG A 194 -9.48 -11.05 15.54
CA ARG A 194 -10.07 -12.36 15.85
C ARG A 194 -10.95 -12.86 14.70
N PRO A 195 -11.17 -14.18 14.57
CA PRO A 195 -11.93 -14.77 13.47
C PRO A 195 -13.32 -14.15 13.26
N GLN A 196 -14.05 -13.86 14.34
CA GLN A 196 -15.39 -13.26 14.28
C GLN A 196 -15.39 -11.83 13.71
N ILE A 197 -14.26 -11.12 13.77
CA ILE A 197 -14.09 -9.79 13.18
C ILE A 197 -13.61 -9.93 11.73
N ALA A 198 -12.65 -10.84 11.48
CA ALA A 198 -12.04 -11.06 10.16
C ALA A 198 -13.05 -11.42 9.06
N PHE A 199 -14.13 -12.11 9.44
CA PHE A 199 -15.18 -12.59 8.51
C PHE A 199 -16.53 -11.89 8.67
N SER A 200 -16.57 -10.74 9.37
CA SER A 200 -17.77 -9.92 9.55
C SER A 200 -17.56 -8.50 9.02
N PRO A 201 -17.79 -8.25 7.70
CA PRO A 201 -17.72 -6.93 7.07
C PRO A 201 -18.38 -5.81 7.89
N GLY A 202 -17.72 -4.65 8.00
CA GLY A 202 -18.19 -3.48 8.76
C GLY A 202 -18.13 -3.62 10.28
N THR A 203 -17.53 -4.69 10.81
CA THR A 203 -17.37 -4.88 12.26
C THR A 203 -16.04 -4.32 12.73
N ALA A 204 -16.10 -3.24 13.50
CA ALA A 204 -14.93 -2.57 14.04
C ALA A 204 -14.06 -3.49 14.94
N PRO A 205 -12.73 -3.36 14.89
CA PRO A 205 -11.81 -3.97 15.86
C PRO A 205 -12.05 -3.43 17.27
N GLY A 206 -11.68 -4.21 18.29
CA GLY A 206 -11.78 -3.78 19.67
C GLY A 206 -10.86 -4.54 20.61
N ASN A 207 -11.28 -4.69 21.87
CA ASN A 207 -10.48 -5.39 22.86
C ASN A 207 -10.17 -6.83 22.44
N GLY A 208 -8.87 -7.14 22.42
CA GLY A 208 -8.32 -8.40 21.98
C GLY A 208 -7.91 -8.42 20.52
N ASP A 209 -8.10 -7.35 19.73
CA ASP A 209 -7.56 -7.20 18.38
C ASP A 209 -6.30 -6.30 18.39
N ILE A 210 -5.49 -6.32 17.33
CA ILE A 210 -4.26 -5.54 17.20
C ILE A 210 -4.28 -4.65 15.95
N GLU A 211 -3.91 -3.38 16.12
CA GLU A 211 -3.47 -2.50 15.04
C GLU A 211 -1.93 -2.57 14.97
N ILE A 212 -1.41 -2.90 13.79
CA ILE A 212 0.04 -2.93 13.52
C ILE A 212 0.39 -1.83 12.54
N MET A 213 1.31 -0.95 12.93
CA MET A 213 1.86 0.05 12.01
C MET A 213 3.34 -0.17 11.73
N VAL A 214 3.76 0.09 10.49
CA VAL A 214 5.16 0.11 10.07
C VAL A 214 5.47 1.48 9.48
N TRP A 215 6.18 2.31 10.26
CA TRP A 215 6.51 3.66 9.85
C TRP A 215 7.82 3.67 9.04
N LEU A 216 7.92 4.62 8.11
CA LEU A 216 9.12 4.90 7.31
C LEU A 216 9.68 6.31 7.57
N PHE A 217 8.84 7.19 8.09
CA PHE A 217 9.18 8.57 8.43
C PHE A 217 8.19 9.10 9.47
N SER A 218 8.62 10.05 10.29
CA SER A 218 7.75 10.81 11.19
C SER A 218 8.30 12.21 11.41
N GLN A 219 7.41 13.19 11.57
CA GLN A 219 7.70 14.56 11.94
C GLN A 219 6.68 15.02 12.98
N ASN A 220 7.16 15.56 14.11
CA ASN A 220 6.34 16.02 15.24
C ASN A 220 5.33 14.98 15.79
N LEU A 221 5.43 13.74 15.33
CA LEU A 221 4.54 12.65 15.64
C LEU A 221 5.35 11.50 16.26
N GLN A 222 4.73 10.84 17.22
CA GLN A 222 5.26 9.67 17.89
C GLN A 222 4.14 8.62 17.94
N PRO A 223 4.47 7.33 17.78
CA PRO A 223 3.47 6.28 17.91
C PRO A 223 2.84 6.28 19.30
N ALA A 224 1.59 5.84 19.40
CA ALA A 224 0.88 5.79 20.67
C ALA A 224 1.56 4.85 21.69
N GLY A 225 1.47 5.22 22.97
CA GLY A 225 1.99 4.42 24.08
C GLY A 225 3.44 4.71 24.40
N GLN A 226 4.24 3.65 24.55
CA GLN A 226 5.65 3.74 24.97
C GLN A 226 6.53 2.80 24.16
N GLN A 227 7.81 3.16 24.00
CA GLN A 227 8.81 2.25 23.45
C GLN A 227 9.00 1.06 24.39
N VAL A 228 8.89 -0.16 23.86
CA VAL A 228 9.03 -1.43 24.61
C VAL A 228 10.21 -2.27 24.15
N GLY A 229 10.86 -1.90 23.04
CA GLY A 229 12.03 -2.60 22.54
C GLY A 229 12.51 -2.08 21.20
N GLU A 230 13.39 -2.86 20.57
CA GLU A 230 13.94 -2.63 19.25
C GLU A 230 14.05 -3.97 18.51
N VAL A 231 13.90 -3.93 17.19
CA VAL A 231 14.10 -5.09 16.31
C VAL A 231 14.87 -4.68 15.06
N VAL A 232 15.56 -5.63 14.47
CA VAL A 232 16.22 -5.47 13.17
C VAL A 232 15.45 -6.29 12.14
N ILE A 233 14.92 -5.62 11.12
CA ILE A 233 14.16 -6.25 10.04
C ILE A 233 14.83 -5.91 8.70
N PRO A 234 15.17 -6.90 7.87
CA PRO A 234 15.74 -6.65 6.55
C PRO A 234 14.67 -6.05 5.63
N ILE A 235 14.98 -4.90 5.04
CA ILE A 235 14.13 -4.20 4.05
C ILE A 235 15.00 -3.73 2.88
N TYR A 236 14.37 -3.40 1.77
CA TYR A 236 15.03 -2.76 0.63
C TYR A 236 14.79 -1.26 0.68
N ILE A 237 15.87 -0.47 0.62
CA ILE A 237 15.82 0.97 0.38
C ILE A 237 16.66 1.26 -0.86
N ASN A 238 16.05 1.85 -1.89
CA ASN A 238 16.69 2.13 -3.18
C ASN A 238 17.42 0.89 -3.74
N HIS A 239 16.70 -0.24 -3.75
CA HIS A 239 17.19 -1.55 -4.22
C HIS A 239 18.36 -2.16 -3.45
N THR A 240 18.78 -1.54 -2.33
CA THR A 240 19.79 -2.09 -1.44
C THR A 240 19.12 -2.76 -0.24
N LEU A 241 19.47 -4.01 0.01
CA LEU A 241 19.05 -4.73 1.22
C LEU A 241 19.76 -4.11 2.43
N VAL A 242 18.99 -3.59 3.38
CA VAL A 242 19.48 -3.01 4.62
C VAL A 242 18.86 -3.72 5.82
N ASN A 243 19.68 -3.96 6.83
CA ASN A 243 19.20 -4.41 8.14
C ASN A 243 18.70 -3.19 8.91
N ALA A 244 17.43 -2.83 8.73
CA ALA A 244 16.85 -1.64 9.32
C ALA A 244 16.46 -1.88 10.78
N THR A 245 16.92 -1.00 11.67
CA THR A 245 16.54 -1.02 13.09
C THR A 245 15.23 -0.25 13.28
N PHE A 246 14.29 -0.85 13.98
CA PHE A 246 13.01 -0.23 14.35
C PHE A 246 12.86 -0.21 15.87
N GLN A 247 12.49 0.95 16.43
CA GLN A 247 11.91 1.03 17.76
C GLN A 247 10.52 0.40 17.73
N VAL A 248 10.21 -0.43 18.73
CA VAL A 248 8.88 -1.02 18.89
C VAL A 248 8.14 -0.22 19.94
N TRP A 249 7.04 0.39 19.54
CA TRP A 249 6.13 1.16 20.39
C TRP A 249 4.86 0.36 20.64
N LYS A 250 4.32 0.45 21.86
CA LYS A 250 3.13 -0.31 22.24
C LYS A 250 2.20 0.48 23.16
N MET A 251 0.90 0.41 22.87
CA MET A 251 -0.18 0.79 23.76
C MET A 251 -1.12 -0.40 23.95
N LYS A 252 -1.19 -0.95 25.17
CA LYS A 252 -1.95 -2.18 25.46
C LYS A 252 -3.46 -2.06 25.23
N ASN A 253 -4.01 -0.86 25.36
CA ASN A 253 -5.43 -0.61 25.23
C ASN A 253 -5.62 0.84 24.77
N VAL A 254 -5.91 1.01 23.49
CA VAL A 254 -6.13 2.31 22.86
C VAL A 254 -7.41 2.95 23.42
N PRO A 255 -7.36 4.16 24.01
CA PRO A 255 -8.52 4.76 24.68
C PRO A 255 -9.75 4.97 23.80
N TRP A 256 -9.58 5.10 22.48
CA TRP A 256 -10.65 5.39 21.52
C TRP A 256 -11.26 4.14 20.86
N GLY A 257 -10.84 2.93 21.22
CA GLY A 257 -11.54 1.73 20.74
C GLY A 257 -11.08 0.39 21.33
N GLY A 258 -10.05 0.39 22.17
CA GLY A 258 -9.74 -0.71 23.08
C GLY A 258 -8.88 -1.84 22.52
N TRP A 259 -8.48 -1.78 21.25
CA TRP A 259 -7.49 -2.70 20.70
C TRP A 259 -6.09 -2.42 21.27
N GLU A 260 -5.18 -3.36 21.04
CA GLU A 260 -3.76 -3.18 21.30
C GLU A 260 -3.10 -2.55 20.06
N TYR A 261 -2.28 -1.52 20.26
CA TYR A 261 -1.55 -0.86 19.19
C TYR A 261 -0.06 -1.21 19.30
N ILE A 262 0.54 -1.63 18.20
CA ILE A 262 1.98 -1.86 18.09
C ILE A 262 2.51 -1.20 16.82
N ALA A 263 3.50 -0.33 16.97
CA ALA A 263 4.15 0.33 15.84
C ALA A 263 5.65 0.04 15.78
N PHE A 264 6.14 -0.17 14.56
CA PHE A 264 7.55 -0.27 14.24
C PHE A 264 8.00 1.06 13.65
N ARG A 265 8.72 1.85 14.45
CA ARG A 265 9.22 3.18 14.06
C ARG A 265 10.69 3.12 13.68
N PRO A 266 11.13 3.74 12.56
CA PRO A 266 12.54 3.82 12.19
C PRO A 266 13.43 4.35 13.32
N ASP A 267 14.57 3.70 13.55
CA ASP A 267 15.59 4.16 14.49
C ASP A 267 16.85 4.63 13.76
N GLY A 268 17.07 5.94 13.73
CA GLY A 268 18.24 6.54 13.07
C GLY A 268 18.21 6.57 11.53
N TRP A 269 17.09 6.21 10.90
CA TRP A 269 16.90 6.31 9.45
C TRP A 269 15.50 6.82 9.10
N LYS A 270 15.30 7.22 7.84
CA LYS A 270 14.01 7.65 7.31
C LYS A 270 13.94 7.46 5.80
N VAL A 271 12.74 7.31 5.27
CA VAL A 271 12.47 7.35 3.83
C VAL A 271 11.34 8.34 3.56
N THR A 272 11.69 9.46 2.91
CA THR A 272 10.71 10.41 2.37
C THR A 272 10.67 10.36 0.84
N ASN A 273 11.76 9.92 0.21
CA ASN A 273 11.92 9.81 -1.24
C ASN A 273 12.76 8.57 -1.55
N GLY A 274 12.21 7.61 -2.29
CA GLY A 274 12.93 6.40 -2.65
C GLY A 274 12.06 5.17 -2.87
N TYR A 275 12.68 4.14 -3.43
CA TYR A 275 12.06 2.81 -3.53
C TYR A 275 12.17 2.08 -2.20
N VAL A 276 11.06 1.49 -1.77
CA VAL A 276 10.96 0.68 -0.56
C VAL A 276 10.36 -0.67 -0.92
N ALA A 277 10.91 -1.74 -0.35
CA ALA A 277 10.23 -3.03 -0.33
C ALA A 277 10.51 -3.77 0.98
N TYR A 278 9.51 -4.46 1.51
CA TYR A 278 9.65 -5.26 2.71
C TYR A 278 8.61 -6.38 2.77
N GLU A 279 8.89 -7.42 3.56
CA GLU A 279 8.02 -8.57 3.79
C GLU A 279 7.23 -8.37 5.10
N PRO A 280 5.91 -8.12 5.06
CA PRO A 280 5.09 -7.93 6.26
C PRO A 280 5.16 -9.09 7.27
N ASN A 281 5.38 -10.32 6.80
CA ASN A 281 5.52 -11.49 7.67
C ASN A 281 6.66 -11.33 8.68
N LEU A 282 7.73 -10.60 8.35
CA LEU A 282 8.84 -10.36 9.28
C LEU A 282 8.43 -9.45 10.44
N PHE A 283 7.63 -8.42 10.16
CA PHE A 283 7.05 -7.54 11.18
C PHE A 283 6.07 -8.30 12.07
N ILE A 284 5.21 -9.12 11.47
CA ILE A 284 4.24 -9.96 12.21
C ILE A 284 4.97 -11.00 13.08
N LYS A 285 6.04 -11.60 12.57
CA LYS A 285 6.90 -12.51 13.35
C LYS A 285 7.56 -11.79 14.52
N ALA A 286 8.07 -10.58 14.31
CA ALA A 286 8.64 -9.76 15.37
C ALA A 286 7.58 -9.35 16.40
N LEU A 287 6.38 -8.98 15.96
CA LEU A 287 5.24 -8.56 16.77
C LEU A 287 4.85 -9.62 17.81
N ASN A 288 4.97 -10.92 17.50
CA ASN A 288 4.68 -12.01 18.45
C ASN A 288 5.48 -11.91 19.77
N ASN A 289 6.66 -11.27 19.77
CA ASN A 289 7.45 -11.08 20.98
C ASN A 289 6.91 -9.94 21.87
N PHE A 290 6.04 -9.09 21.33
CA PHE A 290 5.54 -7.88 21.98
C PHE A 290 4.04 -7.92 22.25
N ALA A 291 3.26 -8.68 21.48
CA ALA A 291 1.82 -8.83 21.66
C ALA A 291 1.45 -9.32 23.07
N SER A 292 0.34 -8.85 23.62
CA SER A 292 -0.10 -9.27 24.97
C SER A 292 -0.69 -10.69 25.01
N TYR A 293 -0.98 -11.29 23.86
CA TYR A 293 -1.64 -12.58 23.73
C TYR A 293 -1.16 -13.31 22.46
N ASN A 294 -1.42 -14.63 22.41
CA ASN A 294 -1.07 -15.45 21.26
C ASN A 294 -2.00 -15.15 20.08
N ILE A 295 -1.43 -14.67 18.97
CA ILE A 295 -2.16 -14.30 17.76
C ILE A 295 -2.16 -15.36 16.66
N THR A 296 -1.69 -16.59 16.91
CA THR A 296 -1.60 -17.66 15.89
C THR A 296 -2.94 -17.96 15.21
N ASN A 297 -4.06 -17.78 15.92
CA ASN A 297 -5.42 -18.00 15.40
C ASN A 297 -6.10 -16.73 14.87
N TYR A 298 -5.38 -15.62 14.81
CA TYR A 298 -5.88 -14.35 14.31
C TYR A 298 -5.68 -14.26 12.80
N TYR A 299 -6.24 -13.21 12.21
CA TYR A 299 -6.17 -12.94 10.80
C TYR A 299 -5.65 -11.53 10.54
N LEU A 300 -4.67 -11.41 9.66
CA LEU A 300 -4.32 -10.15 9.01
C LEU A 300 -5.39 -9.87 7.96
N THR A 301 -6.13 -8.77 8.06
CA THR A 301 -7.28 -8.50 7.19
C THR A 301 -6.96 -7.65 5.97
N ASP A 302 -5.90 -6.86 6.03
CA ASP A 302 -5.55 -5.85 5.05
C ASP A 302 -4.08 -5.47 5.15
N TRP A 303 -3.64 -4.66 4.19
CA TRP A 303 -2.41 -3.89 4.28
C TRP A 303 -2.67 -2.51 3.67
N GLU A 304 -2.54 -1.49 4.50
CA GLU A 304 -2.80 -0.10 4.19
C GLU A 304 -1.46 0.64 4.06
N PHE A 305 -1.39 1.63 3.19
CA PHE A 305 -0.24 2.53 3.10
C PHE A 305 -0.72 3.96 2.86
N GLY A 306 -0.21 4.88 3.68
CA GLY A 306 -0.64 6.25 3.68
C GLY A 306 0.22 7.12 4.57
N THR A 307 -0.36 8.24 5.00
CA THR A 307 0.31 9.22 5.85
C THR A 307 -0.65 9.71 6.91
N GLU A 308 -0.39 9.46 8.19
CA GLU A 308 -1.11 10.14 9.25
C GLU A 308 -0.67 11.61 9.23
N TRP A 309 -1.62 12.52 9.36
CA TRP A 309 -1.34 13.95 9.44
C TRP A 309 -2.19 14.60 10.52
N GLY A 310 -1.69 15.61 11.21
CA GLY A 310 -2.41 16.28 12.29
C GLY A 310 -2.00 17.74 12.48
N THR A 311 -2.98 18.57 12.82
CA THR A 311 -2.85 20.04 12.77
C THR A 311 -2.75 20.71 14.13
N MET A 312 -2.70 19.93 15.20
CA MET A 312 -2.56 20.44 16.58
C MET A 312 -1.31 21.32 16.75
N THR A 313 -0.20 20.95 16.09
CA THR A 313 1.10 21.62 16.16
C THR A 313 1.29 22.73 15.12
N SER A 314 0.47 22.74 14.07
CA SER A 314 0.48 23.73 12.98
C SER A 314 -0.68 24.75 13.06
N ASN A 315 -1.39 24.78 14.18
CA ASN A 315 -2.52 25.68 14.43
C ASN A 315 -3.62 25.59 13.34
N GLY A 316 -4.02 24.36 12.98
CA GLY A 316 -5.09 24.11 12.02
C GLY A 316 -4.68 24.18 10.55
N THR A 317 -3.38 24.15 10.24
CA THR A 317 -2.86 24.18 8.86
C THR A 317 -2.37 22.80 8.43
N ALA A 318 -2.82 22.30 7.29
CA ALA A 318 -2.28 21.08 6.68
C ALA A 318 -1.81 21.36 5.26
N TYR A 319 -0.48 21.45 5.09
CA TYR A 319 0.15 21.65 3.79
C TYR A 319 1.19 20.56 3.52
N PHE A 320 0.83 19.60 2.68
CA PHE A 320 1.72 18.51 2.29
C PHE A 320 1.34 17.94 0.92
N SER A 321 2.28 17.25 0.27
CA SER A 321 2.02 16.55 -0.98
C SER A 321 3.00 15.41 -1.16
N TRP A 322 2.49 14.24 -1.57
CA TRP A 322 3.29 13.07 -1.85
C TRP A 322 2.74 12.29 -3.03
N THR A 323 3.59 11.46 -3.63
CA THR A 323 3.20 10.50 -4.65
C THR A 323 3.71 9.12 -4.31
N ILE A 324 2.91 8.09 -4.57
CA ILE A 324 3.35 6.70 -4.59
C ILE A 324 3.23 6.20 -6.01
N SER A 325 4.29 5.58 -6.52
CA SER A 325 4.27 4.90 -7.81
C SER A 325 4.60 3.43 -7.63
N ASN A 326 4.06 2.60 -8.51
CA ASN A 326 4.37 1.17 -8.57
C ASN A 326 4.09 0.46 -7.23
N PHE A 327 2.93 0.73 -6.63
CA PHE A 327 2.48 -0.03 -5.46
C PHE A 327 2.15 -1.46 -5.89
N TYR A 328 2.84 -2.42 -5.29
CA TYR A 328 2.70 -3.85 -5.57
C TYR A 328 2.64 -4.66 -4.28
N GLU A 329 1.82 -5.70 -4.34
CA GLU A 329 1.77 -6.75 -3.34
C GLU A 329 1.85 -8.08 -4.06
N THR A 330 2.85 -8.87 -3.70
CA THR A 330 3.19 -10.10 -4.43
C THR A 330 3.47 -11.21 -3.44
N LEU A 331 2.77 -12.34 -3.58
CA LEU A 331 3.08 -13.56 -2.83
C LEU A 331 4.50 -14.04 -3.20
N LEU A 332 5.22 -14.57 -2.21
CA LEU A 332 6.61 -15.05 -2.34
C LEU A 332 6.71 -16.57 -2.50
#